data_AF-A0A4R8UUT0-F1
#
_entry.id   AF-A0A4R8UUT0-F1
#
_cell.length_a   1.000
_cell.length_b   1.000
_cell.length_c   1.000
_cell.angle_alpha   90.00
_cell.angle_beta   90.00
_cell.angle_gamma   90.00
#
_symmetry.space_group_name_H-M   'P 1'
#
loop_
_entity.id
_entity.type
_entity.pdbx_description
1 polymer ?
#
loop_
_entity_poly.entity_id
_entity_poly.type
_entity_poly.pdbx_seq_one_letter_code
_entity_poly.pdbx_strand_id
1 'polypeptide(L)'
;MTENPDSVPPPAKDPRPRPRPQYGELAPEGWTWQPPQDEDRVDPAPSPSVGAGAGAPPHASTPTFQSAPGPRSVPAWDRPWTVGLLAFGLLATVYGVFSLGGFPIAMQAFYTDQGLGTYTPAVSIGTITTVGAITLVFVWLVATAVSVRLLLRRRRAFFVPIIGGAVSLVVLFAFTIAALFSDPTLIEFLSRQ
;
A
#
# COMPACT_ATOMS: atom_id res chain seq x y z
N MET A 1 70.79 39.89 -69.23
CA MET A 1 69.71 39.22 -68.50
C MET A 1 70.34 38.20 -67.58
N THR A 2 70.18 38.40 -66.28
CA THR A 2 70.77 37.65 -65.17
C THR A 2 69.98 36.37 -64.91
N GLU A 3 70.66 35.21 -64.92
CA GLU A 3 70.16 33.93 -64.39
C GLU A 3 70.00 34.04 -62.87
N ASN A 4 68.86 33.59 -62.35
CA ASN A 4 68.57 33.54 -60.91
C ASN A 4 69.00 32.16 -60.36
N PRO A 5 70.01 32.09 -59.46
CA PRO A 5 70.51 30.83 -58.92
C PRO A 5 69.91 30.58 -57.53
N ASP A 6 68.73 29.96 -57.44
CA ASP A 6 68.21 29.43 -56.16
C ASP A 6 67.09 28.38 -56.40
N SER A 7 67.42 27.37 -57.22
CA SER A 7 66.55 26.20 -57.46
C SER A 7 66.79 25.14 -56.38
N VAL A 8 65.98 25.15 -55.30
CA VAL A 8 65.94 24.07 -54.30
C VAL A 8 64.88 23.02 -54.70
N PRO A 9 65.22 21.71 -54.80
CA PRO A 9 64.27 20.63 -55.08
C PRO A 9 63.27 20.37 -53.93
N PRO A 10 62.13 19.70 -54.19
CA PRO A 10 60.90 19.80 -53.41
C PRO A 10 60.88 18.94 -52.12
N PRO A 11 60.18 19.36 -51.05
CA PRO A 11 59.82 18.46 -49.96
C PRO A 11 58.62 17.59 -50.36
N ALA A 12 58.83 16.27 -50.38
CA ALA A 12 57.80 15.25 -50.54
C ALA A 12 56.73 15.40 -49.44
N LYS A 13 55.47 15.66 -49.83
CA LYS A 13 54.32 15.57 -48.91
C LYS A 13 53.65 14.21 -49.10
N ASP A 14 54.07 13.28 -48.25
CA ASP A 14 53.49 11.95 -48.07
C ASP A 14 51.98 12.07 -47.78
N PRO A 15 51.10 11.40 -48.56
CA PRO A 15 49.66 11.52 -48.44
C PRO A 15 49.10 10.47 -47.47
N ARG A 16 49.23 10.65 -46.14
CA ARG A 16 48.55 9.79 -45.13
C ARG A 16 48.03 10.53 -43.87
N PRO A 17 46.94 10.04 -43.23
CA PRO A 17 45.90 10.84 -42.57
C PRO A 17 46.08 10.94 -41.04
N ARG A 18 45.50 11.97 -40.38
CA ARG A 18 45.31 11.96 -38.92
C ARG A 18 43.94 11.37 -38.60
N PRO A 19 43.85 10.23 -37.88
CA PRO A 19 42.58 9.69 -37.42
C PRO A 19 41.89 10.70 -36.50
N ARG A 20 40.57 10.89 -36.66
CA ARG A 20 39.76 11.60 -35.69
C ARG A 20 39.44 10.63 -34.55
N PRO A 21 39.64 11.02 -33.27
CA PRO A 21 39.32 10.15 -32.16
C PRO A 21 37.83 9.79 -32.21
N GLN A 22 37.51 8.50 -32.20
CA GLN A 22 36.14 8.04 -32.04
C GLN A 22 35.81 8.01 -30.55
N TYR A 23 34.58 8.42 -30.23
CA TYR A 23 34.03 8.66 -28.89
C TYR A 23 34.67 7.82 -27.77
N GLY A 24 35.22 8.48 -26.76
CA GLY A 24 35.78 7.85 -25.55
C GLY A 24 37.29 8.04 -25.34
N GLU A 25 38.05 8.49 -26.35
CA GLU A 25 39.51 8.65 -26.24
C GLU A 25 40.00 9.87 -25.42
N LEU A 26 39.08 10.73 -24.93
CA LEU A 26 39.41 11.86 -24.06
C LEU A 26 38.91 11.68 -22.61
N ALA A 27 38.35 10.52 -22.27
CA ALA A 27 38.03 10.21 -20.87
C ALA A 27 39.32 9.74 -20.16
N PRO A 28 39.72 10.36 -19.03
CA PRO A 28 40.82 9.84 -18.23
C PRO A 28 40.55 8.38 -17.86
N GLU A 29 41.59 7.55 -17.88
CA GLU A 29 41.51 6.17 -17.45
C GLU A 29 41.05 6.10 -15.99
N GLY A 30 39.84 5.53 -15.77
CA GLY A 30 39.16 5.48 -14.47
C GLY A 30 37.89 6.33 -14.34
N TRP A 31 37.46 7.07 -15.37
CA TRP A 31 36.19 7.80 -15.31
C TRP A 31 34.99 6.88 -15.58
N THR A 32 34.26 6.51 -14.52
CA THR A 32 32.93 5.88 -14.61
C THR A 32 31.86 6.90 -14.24
N TRP A 33 30.83 7.03 -15.09
CA TRP A 33 29.68 7.86 -14.75
C TRP A 33 28.86 7.20 -13.65
N GLN A 34 28.77 7.84 -12.49
CA GLN A 34 27.81 7.48 -11.44
C GLN A 34 26.58 8.39 -11.55
N PRO A 35 25.38 7.85 -11.79
CA PRO A 35 24.16 8.64 -11.67
C PRO A 35 24.00 9.13 -10.23
N PRO A 36 23.70 10.41 -10.00
CA PRO A 36 23.21 10.86 -8.70
C PRO A 36 21.97 10.04 -8.33
N GLN A 37 21.94 9.46 -7.13
CA GLN A 37 20.74 8.85 -6.60
C GLN A 37 19.71 9.97 -6.42
N ASP A 38 18.60 9.87 -7.15
CA ASP A 38 17.51 10.83 -7.12
C ASP A 38 16.89 10.90 -5.71
N GLU A 39 17.21 11.97 -4.99
CA GLU A 39 16.25 12.58 -4.09
C GLU A 39 15.67 13.79 -4.85
N ASP A 40 14.42 13.65 -5.30
CA ASP A 40 13.60 14.68 -5.93
C ASP A 40 13.92 15.08 -7.38
N ARG A 41 13.94 14.14 -8.33
CA ARG A 41 13.82 14.48 -9.76
C ARG A 41 12.39 14.33 -10.29
N VAL A 42 11.70 15.46 -10.28
CA VAL A 42 10.69 15.83 -11.29
C VAL A 42 11.43 16.00 -12.64
N ASP A 43 10.79 15.52 -13.70
CA ASP A 43 11.25 15.33 -15.08
C ASP A 43 11.99 16.50 -15.80
N PRO A 44 12.64 16.23 -16.95
CA PRO A 44 13.77 16.99 -17.49
C PRO A 44 13.44 18.36 -18.09
N ALA A 45 14.49 19.20 -18.09
CA ALA A 45 14.53 20.62 -18.44
C ALA A 45 14.02 20.99 -19.85
N PRO A 46 13.56 22.25 -20.06
CA PRO A 46 13.60 22.87 -21.37
C PRO A 46 14.94 23.59 -21.56
N SER A 47 15.67 23.31 -22.64
CA SER A 47 16.72 24.19 -23.20
C SER A 47 17.13 23.70 -24.60
N PRO A 48 17.56 24.54 -25.54
CA PRO A 48 17.23 25.95 -25.79
C PRO A 48 16.70 26.17 -27.23
N SER A 49 15.99 27.27 -27.46
CA SER A 49 15.76 27.78 -28.82
C SER A 49 17.08 28.35 -29.37
N VAL A 50 17.75 27.61 -30.23
CA VAL A 50 18.75 28.19 -31.14
C VAL A 50 18.01 28.62 -32.41
N GLY A 51 18.05 29.92 -32.66
CA GLY A 51 17.50 30.53 -33.86
C GLY A 51 18.17 29.99 -35.12
N ALA A 52 17.30 29.62 -36.07
CA ALA A 52 17.37 29.89 -37.51
C ALA A 52 18.74 29.80 -38.22
N GLY A 53 18.86 28.82 -39.12
CA GLY A 53 19.80 28.93 -40.24
C GLY A 53 20.04 27.64 -41.03
N ALA A 54 19.19 27.37 -42.01
CA ALA A 54 19.44 26.58 -43.22
C ALA A 54 19.49 25.02 -43.14
N GLY A 55 18.40 24.40 -43.64
CA GLY A 55 18.44 23.17 -44.44
C GLY A 55 18.32 21.83 -43.70
N ALA A 56 17.12 21.46 -43.24
CA ALA A 56 16.83 20.12 -42.75
C ALA A 56 15.94 19.33 -43.75
N PRO A 57 16.27 18.05 -44.08
CA PRO A 57 15.31 17.15 -44.73
C PRO A 57 14.16 16.81 -43.76
N PRO A 58 12.98 16.38 -44.25
CA PRO A 58 11.82 16.16 -43.40
C PRO A 58 12.10 15.04 -42.40
N HIS A 59 12.27 15.39 -41.12
CA HIS A 59 12.29 14.43 -40.04
C HIS A 59 10.91 13.79 -39.91
N ALA A 60 10.84 12.49 -40.16
CA ALA A 60 9.69 11.69 -39.77
C ALA A 60 9.44 11.91 -38.28
N SER A 61 8.26 12.43 -37.95
CA SER A 61 7.79 12.58 -36.58
C SER A 61 7.68 11.20 -35.95
N THR A 62 8.72 10.77 -35.23
CA THR A 62 8.63 9.57 -34.39
C THR A 62 7.53 9.86 -33.35
N PRO A 63 6.48 9.03 -33.24
CA PRO A 63 5.48 9.22 -32.21
C PRO A 63 6.18 9.13 -30.86
N THR A 64 6.12 10.21 -30.08
CA THR A 64 6.50 10.15 -28.67
C THR A 64 5.47 9.24 -28.00
N PHE A 65 5.80 7.96 -27.84
CA PHE A 65 5.03 7.08 -26.98
C PHE A 65 5.09 7.67 -25.58
N GLN A 66 4.01 8.32 -25.14
CA GLN A 66 3.80 8.65 -23.75
C GLN A 66 3.98 7.35 -22.96
N SER A 67 5.04 7.26 -22.17
CA SER A 67 5.22 6.20 -21.20
C SER A 67 3.98 6.17 -20.33
N ALA A 68 3.13 5.15 -20.51
CA ALA A 68 1.96 4.95 -19.67
C ALA A 68 2.43 4.93 -18.21
N PRO A 69 1.72 5.58 -17.26
CA PRO A 69 2.08 5.55 -15.85
C PRO A 69 2.30 4.10 -15.43
N GLY A 70 3.53 3.76 -15.06
CA GLY A 70 3.87 2.41 -14.63
C GLY A 70 2.97 1.97 -13.46
N PRO A 71 2.69 0.67 -13.31
CA PRO A 71 1.88 0.19 -12.20
C PRO A 71 2.51 0.66 -10.89
N ARG A 72 1.79 1.50 -10.11
CA ARG A 72 2.27 1.94 -8.79
C ARG A 72 2.58 0.69 -7.96
N SER A 73 3.84 0.51 -7.59
CA SER A 73 4.24 -0.62 -6.75
C SER A 73 3.58 -0.46 -5.37
N VAL A 74 2.95 -1.52 -4.89
CA VAL A 74 2.42 -1.55 -3.53
C VAL A 74 3.60 -1.82 -2.59
N PRO A 75 3.73 -1.11 -1.44
CA PRO A 75 4.78 -1.37 -0.47
C PRO A 75 4.82 -2.85 -0.04
N ALA A 76 5.99 -3.46 -0.01
CA ALA A 76 6.16 -4.88 0.31
C ALA A 76 5.66 -5.24 1.73
N TRP A 77 5.64 -4.27 2.64
CA TRP A 77 5.14 -4.40 4.01
C TRP A 77 3.61 -4.49 4.14
N ASP A 78 2.84 -4.13 3.10
CA ASP A 78 1.36 -4.18 3.15
C ASP A 78 0.84 -5.61 3.37
N ARG A 79 1.54 -6.61 2.80
CA ARG A 79 1.14 -8.02 2.87
C ARG A 79 1.26 -8.64 4.26
N PRO A 80 2.43 -8.65 4.94
CA PRO A 80 2.54 -9.24 6.27
C PRO A 80 1.61 -8.56 7.28
N TRP A 81 1.43 -7.24 7.19
CA TRP A 81 0.51 -6.49 8.05
C TRP A 81 -0.96 -6.87 7.80
N THR A 82 -1.39 -6.95 6.54
CA THR A 82 -2.76 -7.37 6.22
C THR A 82 -3.04 -8.79 6.72
N VAL A 83 -2.09 -9.72 6.55
CA VAL A 83 -2.22 -11.10 7.05
C VAL A 83 -2.28 -11.12 8.58
N GLY A 84 -1.42 -10.38 9.26
CA GLY A 84 -1.43 -10.26 10.72
C GLY A 84 -2.74 -9.69 11.26
N LEU A 85 -3.27 -8.63 10.63
CA LEU A 85 -4.55 -8.04 11.00
C LEU A 85 -5.73 -8.98 10.75
N LEU A 86 -5.71 -9.77 9.67
CA LEU A 86 -6.75 -10.77 9.41
C LEU A 86 -6.70 -11.90 10.44
N ALA A 87 -5.51 -12.39 10.79
CA ALA A 87 -5.34 -13.41 11.82
C ALA A 87 -5.79 -12.90 13.20
N PHE A 88 -5.41 -11.67 13.55
CA PHE A 88 -5.87 -11.03 14.77
C PHE A 88 -7.38 -10.82 14.77
N GLY A 89 -7.95 -10.33 13.66
CA GLY A 89 -9.39 -10.15 13.49
C GLY A 89 -10.16 -11.47 13.57
N LEU A 90 -9.60 -12.56 13.06
CA LEU A 90 -10.17 -13.91 13.20
C LEU A 90 -10.22 -14.30 14.67
N LEU A 91 -9.08 -14.17 15.37
CA LEU A 91 -8.99 -14.52 16.80
C LEU A 91 -9.98 -13.70 17.64
N ALA A 92 -10.06 -12.39 17.39
CA ALA A 92 -11.02 -11.50 18.05
C ALA A 92 -12.47 -11.90 17.75
N THR A 93 -12.78 -12.31 16.51
CA THR A 93 -14.14 -12.75 16.12
C THR A 93 -14.50 -14.06 16.82
N VAL A 94 -13.58 -15.04 16.82
CA VAL A 94 -13.76 -16.32 17.53
C VAL A 94 -13.98 -16.07 19.02
N TYR A 95 -13.15 -15.22 19.64
CA TYR A 95 -13.34 -14.83 21.04
C TYR A 95 -14.70 -14.15 21.27
N GLY A 96 -15.12 -13.24 20.39
CA GLY A 96 -16.42 -12.57 20.49
C GLY A 96 -17.60 -13.53 20.41
N VAL A 97 -17.54 -14.55 19.54
CA VAL A 97 -18.56 -15.60 19.45
C VAL A 97 -18.63 -16.41 20.75
N PHE A 98 -17.49 -16.81 21.30
CA PHE A 98 -17.46 -17.50 22.59
C PHE A 98 -17.93 -16.62 23.74
N SER A 99 -17.61 -15.32 23.72
CA SER A 99 -18.07 -14.36 24.71
C SER A 99 -19.59 -14.24 24.72
N LEU A 100 -20.23 -14.15 23.54
CA LEU A 100 -21.70 -14.15 23.43
C LEU A 100 -22.33 -15.46 23.89
N GLY A 101 -21.74 -16.61 23.54
CA GLY A 101 -22.22 -17.92 24.00
C GLY A 101 -22.06 -18.12 25.51
N GLY A 102 -20.98 -17.58 26.08
CA GLY A 102 -20.68 -17.62 27.52
C GLY A 102 -21.39 -16.55 28.34
N PHE A 103 -22.19 -15.67 27.72
CA PHE A 103 -22.84 -14.55 28.40
C PHE A 103 -23.67 -14.99 29.63
N PRO A 104 -24.52 -16.04 29.59
CA PRO A 104 -25.28 -16.45 30.77
C PRO A 104 -24.40 -16.93 31.94
N ILE A 105 -23.27 -17.56 31.63
CA ILE A 105 -22.31 -18.05 32.63
C ILE A 105 -21.63 -16.86 33.29
N ALA A 106 -21.19 -15.87 32.50
CA ALA A 106 -20.60 -14.64 33.01
C ALA A 106 -21.60 -13.86 33.89
N MET A 107 -22.86 -13.79 33.46
CA MET A 107 -23.94 -13.17 34.23
C MET A 107 -24.21 -13.89 35.55
N GLN A 108 -24.26 -15.22 35.56
CA GLN A 108 -24.41 -15.98 36.81
C GLN A 108 -23.24 -15.73 37.77
N ALA A 109 -22.01 -15.64 37.27
CA ALA A 109 -20.84 -15.30 38.10
C ALA A 109 -21.00 -13.91 38.72
N PHE A 110 -21.37 -12.90 37.91
CA PHE A 110 -21.65 -11.55 38.40
C PHE A 110 -22.75 -11.54 39.48
N TYR A 111 -23.85 -12.26 39.27
CA TYR A 111 -24.94 -12.36 40.24
C TYR A 111 -24.49 -12.98 41.57
N THR A 112 -23.61 -13.98 41.49
CA THR A 112 -23.06 -14.65 42.67
C THR A 112 -22.16 -13.68 43.45
N ASP A 113 -21.29 -12.94 42.74
CA ASP A 113 -20.39 -11.96 43.34
C ASP A 113 -21.15 -10.77 43.97
N GLN A 114 -22.25 -10.33 43.34
CA GLN A 114 -23.09 -9.24 43.83
C GLN A 114 -24.16 -9.68 44.85
N GLY A 115 -24.27 -10.98 45.15
CA GLY A 115 -25.28 -11.51 46.07
C GLY A 115 -26.73 -11.40 45.55
N LEU A 116 -26.92 -11.33 44.22
CA LEU A 116 -28.22 -11.22 43.56
C LEU A 116 -28.93 -12.58 43.40
N GLY A 117 -28.25 -13.68 43.72
CA GLY A 117 -28.80 -15.04 43.69
C GLY A 117 -28.63 -15.74 42.35
N THR A 118 -29.68 -16.43 41.89
CA THR A 118 -29.64 -17.20 40.63
C THR A 118 -30.08 -16.34 39.46
N TYR A 119 -29.21 -16.21 38.46
CA TYR A 119 -29.51 -15.55 37.22
C TYR A 119 -30.53 -16.37 36.42
N THR A 120 -31.61 -15.70 35.99
CA THR A 120 -32.65 -16.30 35.15
C THR A 120 -32.69 -15.58 33.80
N PRO A 121 -32.10 -16.16 32.74
CA PRO A 121 -32.02 -15.51 31.44
C PRO A 121 -33.41 -15.27 30.85
N ALA A 122 -33.65 -14.06 30.32
CA ALA A 122 -34.81 -13.81 29.48
C ALA A 122 -34.80 -14.73 28.25
N VAL A 123 -35.99 -15.14 27.78
CA VAL A 123 -36.15 -16.03 26.61
C VAL A 123 -35.47 -15.47 25.35
N SER A 124 -35.43 -14.14 25.22
CA SER A 124 -34.80 -13.44 24.10
C SER A 124 -33.27 -13.56 24.06
N ILE A 125 -32.61 -13.89 25.18
CA ILE A 125 -31.14 -13.89 25.26
C ILE A 125 -30.53 -14.88 24.30
N GLY A 126 -31.09 -16.09 24.21
CA GLY A 126 -30.60 -17.10 23.27
C GLY A 126 -30.67 -16.61 21.82
N THR A 127 -31.74 -15.89 21.46
CA THR A 127 -31.87 -15.28 20.12
C THR A 127 -30.87 -14.14 19.92
N ILE A 128 -30.73 -13.23 20.88
CA ILE A 128 -29.82 -12.08 20.80
C ILE A 128 -28.37 -12.53 20.64
N THR A 129 -27.90 -13.46 21.47
CA THR A 129 -26.51 -13.94 21.41
C THR A 129 -26.23 -14.74 20.14
N THR A 130 -27.20 -15.54 19.68
CA THR A 130 -27.08 -16.31 18.42
C THR A 130 -27.03 -15.40 17.21
N VAL A 131 -27.96 -14.44 17.10
CA VAL A 131 -27.98 -13.47 16.00
C VAL A 131 -26.73 -12.59 16.02
N GLY A 132 -26.27 -12.18 17.21
CA GLY A 132 -25.03 -11.43 17.38
C GLY A 132 -23.80 -12.21 16.91
N ALA A 133 -23.70 -13.48 17.27
CA ALA A 133 -22.60 -14.35 16.85
C ALA A 133 -22.58 -14.55 15.33
N ILE A 134 -23.74 -14.79 14.71
CA ILE A 134 -23.86 -14.89 13.24
C ILE A 134 -23.44 -13.60 12.57
N THR A 135 -23.89 -12.45 13.09
CA THR A 135 -23.56 -11.12 12.54
C THR A 135 -22.06 -10.85 12.62
N LEU A 136 -21.41 -11.18 13.74
CA LEU A 136 -19.95 -11.08 13.91
C LEU A 136 -19.18 -11.87 12.86
N VAL A 137 -19.55 -13.14 12.68
CA VAL A 137 -18.91 -13.99 11.67
C VAL A 137 -19.15 -13.42 10.26
N PHE A 138 -20.36 -12.96 9.97
CA PHE A 138 -20.69 -12.39 8.67
C PHE A 138 -19.87 -11.12 8.36
N VAL A 139 -19.79 -10.18 9.30
CA VAL A 139 -18.98 -8.96 9.16
C VAL A 139 -17.52 -9.30 8.92
N TRP A 140 -16.97 -10.24 9.70
CA TRP A 140 -15.58 -10.66 9.53
C TRP A 140 -15.32 -11.36 8.18
N LEU A 141 -16.24 -12.20 7.72
CA LEU A 141 -16.14 -12.85 6.40
C LEU A 141 -16.15 -11.83 5.26
N VAL A 142 -17.03 -10.81 5.34
CA VAL A 142 -17.08 -9.73 4.35
C VAL A 142 -15.77 -8.93 4.38
N ALA A 143 -15.28 -8.55 5.56
CA ALA A 143 -14.01 -7.82 5.70
C ALA A 143 -12.83 -8.62 5.12
N THR A 144 -12.78 -9.92 5.40
CA THR A 144 -11.76 -10.83 4.89
C THR A 144 -11.84 -10.99 3.38
N ALA A 145 -13.04 -11.21 2.83
CA ALA A 145 -13.24 -11.35 1.38
C ALA A 145 -12.83 -10.09 0.61
N VAL A 146 -13.19 -8.91 1.12
CA VAL A 146 -12.77 -7.63 0.52
C VAL A 146 -11.26 -7.47 0.63
N SER A 147 -10.66 -7.75 1.79
CA SER A 147 -9.20 -7.67 1.99
C SER A 147 -8.44 -8.57 1.02
N VAL A 148 -8.85 -9.83 0.87
CA VAL A 148 -8.24 -10.79 -0.08
C VAL A 148 -8.40 -10.31 -1.52
N ARG A 149 -9.59 -9.81 -1.90
CA ARG A 149 -9.83 -9.29 -3.25
C ARG A 149 -8.93 -8.08 -3.58
N LEU A 150 -8.66 -7.20 -2.61
CA LEU A 150 -7.74 -6.07 -2.81
C LEU A 150 -6.29 -6.54 -2.96
N LEU A 151 -5.88 -7.54 -2.17
CA LEU A 151 -4.55 -8.15 -2.26
C LEU A 151 -4.32 -8.78 -3.64
N LEU A 152 -5.30 -9.52 -4.15
CA LEU A 152 -5.28 -10.13 -5.48
C LEU A 152 -5.20 -9.08 -6.60
N ARG A 153 -5.79 -7.90 -6.38
CA ARG A 153 -5.76 -6.76 -7.33
C ARG A 153 -4.52 -5.88 -7.23
N ARG A 154 -3.51 -6.26 -6.41
CA ARG A 154 -2.32 -5.43 -6.11
C ARG A 154 -2.70 -4.01 -5.70
N ARG A 155 -3.75 -3.86 -4.88
CA ARG A 155 -4.14 -2.59 -4.24
C ARG A 155 -3.86 -2.64 -2.75
N ARG A 156 -3.66 -1.47 -2.12
CA ARG A 156 -3.41 -1.34 -0.68
C ARG A 156 -4.60 -1.88 0.12
N ALA A 157 -4.42 -3.00 0.81
CA ALA A 157 -5.49 -3.65 1.57
C ALA A 157 -5.49 -3.29 3.05
N PHE A 158 -4.41 -2.68 3.57
CA PHE A 158 -4.19 -2.38 4.98
C PHE A 158 -5.39 -1.83 5.78
N PHE A 159 -6.18 -0.93 5.20
CA PHE A 159 -7.28 -0.28 5.92
C PHE A 159 -8.53 -1.15 6.08
N VAL A 160 -8.72 -2.14 5.21
CA VAL A 160 -9.95 -2.95 5.20
C VAL A 160 -10.09 -3.82 6.45
N PRO A 161 -9.05 -4.57 6.89
CA PRO A 161 -9.13 -5.35 8.13
C PRO A 161 -9.38 -4.48 9.36
N ILE A 162 -8.81 -3.27 9.41
CA ILE A 162 -8.96 -2.35 10.54
C ILE A 162 -10.42 -1.89 10.66
N ILE A 163 -11.01 -1.44 9.55
CA ILE A 163 -12.41 -1.02 9.53
C ILE A 163 -13.32 -2.21 9.84
N GLY A 164 -13.06 -3.37 9.25
CA GLY A 164 -13.80 -4.60 9.53
C GLY A 164 -13.78 -4.97 11.02
N GLY A 165 -12.59 -4.94 11.64
CA GLY A 165 -12.43 -5.19 13.07
C GLY A 165 -13.16 -4.17 13.95
N ALA A 166 -13.11 -2.88 13.59
CA ALA A 166 -13.83 -1.83 14.30
C ALA A 166 -15.36 -2.03 14.21
N VAL A 167 -15.88 -2.38 13.03
CA VAL A 167 -17.31 -2.69 12.85
C VAL A 167 -17.70 -3.92 13.66
N SER A 168 -16.90 -4.99 13.63
CA SER A 168 -17.13 -6.18 14.46
C SER A 168 -17.17 -5.84 15.95
N LEU A 169 -16.28 -4.98 16.44
CA LEU A 169 -16.26 -4.53 17.83
C LEU A 169 -17.57 -3.79 18.18
N VAL A 170 -18.01 -2.87 17.33
CA VAL A 170 -19.28 -2.15 17.53
C VAL A 170 -20.46 -3.12 17.56
N VAL A 171 -20.49 -4.09 16.65
CA VAL A 171 -21.53 -5.14 16.62
C VAL A 171 -21.52 -5.94 17.91
N LEU A 172 -20.36 -6.40 18.37
CA LEU A 172 -20.23 -7.13 19.63
C LEU A 172 -20.80 -6.32 20.79
N PHE A 173 -20.37 -5.07 20.96
CA PHE A 173 -20.87 -4.20 22.02
C PHE A 173 -22.38 -3.97 21.93
N ALA A 174 -22.92 -3.72 20.74
CA ALA A 174 -24.35 -3.50 20.55
C ALA A 174 -25.17 -4.72 21.01
N PHE A 175 -24.76 -5.93 20.62
CA PHE A 175 -25.46 -7.16 21.03
C PHE A 175 -25.29 -7.47 22.52
N THR A 176 -24.10 -7.24 23.07
CA THR A 176 -23.87 -7.39 24.52
C THR A 176 -24.75 -6.41 25.31
N ILE A 177 -24.77 -5.13 24.93
CA ILE A 177 -25.61 -4.12 25.58
C ILE A 177 -27.10 -4.49 25.47
N ALA A 178 -27.56 -4.93 24.29
CA ALA A 178 -28.93 -5.40 24.11
C ALA A 178 -29.26 -6.60 25.02
N ALA A 179 -28.31 -7.51 25.24
CA ALA A 179 -28.47 -8.61 26.18
C ALA A 179 -28.55 -8.14 27.64
N LEU A 180 -27.72 -7.16 28.06
CA LEU A 180 -27.83 -6.57 29.41
C LEU A 180 -29.19 -5.92 29.63
N PHE A 181 -29.71 -5.19 28.66
CA PHE A 181 -31.03 -4.54 28.76
C PHE A 181 -32.21 -5.53 28.83
N SER A 182 -31.98 -6.81 28.55
CA SER A 182 -33.01 -7.83 28.70
C SER A 182 -33.18 -8.32 30.15
N ASP A 183 -32.32 -7.88 31.07
CA ASP A 183 -32.32 -8.26 32.48
C ASP A 183 -32.86 -7.13 33.37
N PRO A 184 -34.11 -7.24 33.87
CA PRO A 184 -34.72 -6.21 34.73
C PRO A 184 -34.01 -6.05 36.08
N THR A 185 -33.52 -7.15 36.65
CA THR A 185 -32.86 -7.18 37.96
C THR A 185 -31.53 -6.43 37.94
N LEU A 186 -30.77 -6.58 36.85
CA LEU A 186 -29.59 -5.75 36.59
C LEU A 186 -29.93 -4.27 36.48
N ILE A 187 -30.96 -3.92 35.72
CA ILE A 187 -31.37 -2.51 35.50
C ILE A 187 -31.75 -1.87 36.84
N GLU A 188 -32.52 -2.59 37.66
CA GLU A 188 -32.90 -2.12 38.98
C GLU A 188 -31.68 -1.93 39.90
N PHE A 189 -30.75 -2.90 39.93
CA PHE A 189 -29.51 -2.78 40.69
C PHE A 189 -28.68 -1.56 40.27
N LEU A 190 -28.48 -1.36 38.96
CA LEU A 190 -27.74 -0.21 38.42
C LEU A 190 -28.43 1.13 38.69
N SER A 191 -29.75 1.16 38.76
CA SER A 191 -30.51 2.39 39.07
C SER A 191 -30.42 2.83 40.54
N ARG A 192 -30.03 1.91 41.43
CA ARG A 192 -29.92 2.14 42.88
C ARG A 192 -28.50 2.51 43.32
N GLN A 193 -27.51 2.37 42.45
CA GLN A 193 -26.13 2.84 42.66
C GLN A 193 -25.98 4.29 42.19
#